data_AF-W2RB11-F1
#
_entry.id   AF-W2RB11-F1
#
_cell.length_a   1.000
_cell.length_b   1.000
_cell.length_c   1.000
_cell.angle_alpha   90.00
_cell.angle_beta   90.00
_cell.angle_gamma   90.00
#
_symmetry.space_group_name_H-M   'P 1'
#
loop_
_entity.id
_entity.type
_entity.pdbx_description
1 polymer ?
#
loop_
_entity_poly.entity_id
_entity_poly.type
_entity_poly.pdbx_seq_one_letter_code
_entity_poly.pdbx_strand_id
1 'polypeptide(L)'
;MMSLSQFKKEANWFMVYYLSVVHLGALEGVRRFFFCKWETFPLFVFIYYLSGLGITMGAHRLWAHRSYKAHGIVRFFLMLCNCMANQGTIFHWSRDHRVHHKYSDTVADPHNSERGFFFAHMGWLLVKKDPRVLEAGTKLNYDDLWADWTVVVQEKLNPWGQLFMCFVFPTIVGVQAVGEDWKNALFILGFLRYVAVLHATWLVNSAAHFYGYQLYDNIPPRENWFVSLWAIGEGWHNWHHKFPYDYATSEFGATAQFNPTKLTIDFMALLGLVTDRKRATEIWSKIKESKEKGSKFQDPNGDDPTKAFSELKAKAN
;
A
#
# COMPACT_ATOMS: atom_id res chain seq x y z
N MET A 1 4.37 -9.71 -25.11
CA MET A 1 2.94 -9.44 -24.83
C MET A 1 2.16 -10.73 -24.97
N MET A 2 1.20 -10.96 -24.07
CA MET A 2 0.31 -12.13 -24.10
C MET A 2 -0.66 -12.05 -25.29
N SER A 3 -0.95 -13.17 -25.96
CA SER A 3 -1.96 -13.19 -27.03
C SER A 3 -3.38 -13.03 -26.47
N LEU A 4 -4.33 -12.56 -27.30
CA LEU A 4 -5.73 -12.44 -26.88
C LEU A 4 -6.33 -13.78 -26.44
N SER A 5 -5.95 -14.86 -27.13
CA SER A 5 -6.40 -16.23 -26.79
C SER A 5 -5.91 -16.66 -25.40
N GLN A 6 -4.65 -16.36 -25.09
CA GLN A 6 -4.04 -16.66 -23.80
C GLN A 6 -4.65 -15.79 -22.70
N PHE A 7 -4.88 -14.50 -22.96
CA PHE A 7 -5.57 -13.61 -22.02
C PHE A 7 -6.95 -14.16 -21.65
N LYS A 8 -7.77 -14.56 -22.63
CA LYS A 8 -9.11 -15.11 -22.35
C LYS A 8 -9.08 -16.33 -21.42
N LYS A 9 -8.04 -17.17 -21.50
CA LYS A 9 -7.87 -18.36 -20.66
C LYS A 9 -7.37 -18.03 -19.25
N GLU A 10 -6.45 -17.07 -19.16
CA GLU A 10 -5.80 -16.67 -17.92
C GLU A 10 -6.55 -15.56 -17.18
N ALA A 11 -7.55 -14.92 -17.80
CA ALA A 11 -8.29 -13.81 -17.23
C ALA A 11 -8.96 -14.19 -15.90
N ASN A 12 -8.83 -13.27 -14.94
CA ASN A 12 -9.68 -13.22 -13.76
C ASN A 12 -10.94 -12.41 -14.11
N TRP A 13 -11.93 -13.08 -14.70
CA TRP A 13 -13.13 -12.42 -15.22
C TRP A 13 -13.91 -11.62 -14.17
N PHE A 14 -13.89 -12.04 -12.90
CA PHE A 14 -14.48 -11.26 -11.82
C PHE A 14 -13.79 -9.91 -11.67
N MET A 15 -12.45 -9.89 -11.61
CA MET A 15 -11.69 -8.64 -11.49
C MET A 15 -11.79 -7.78 -12.74
N VAL A 16 -11.82 -8.38 -13.94
CA VAL A 16 -12.06 -7.66 -15.20
C VAL A 16 -13.40 -6.93 -15.14
N TYR A 17 -14.47 -7.63 -14.73
CA TYR A 17 -15.80 -7.03 -14.58
C TYR A 17 -15.81 -5.94 -13.49
N TYR A 18 -15.33 -6.28 -12.29
CA TYR A 18 -15.34 -5.37 -11.15
C TYR A 18 -14.56 -4.09 -11.42
N LEU A 19 -13.33 -4.21 -11.94
CA LEU A 19 -12.52 -3.04 -12.29
C LEU A 19 -13.18 -2.23 -13.41
N SER A 20 -13.77 -2.86 -14.43
CA SER A 20 -14.50 -2.13 -15.47
C SER A 20 -15.66 -1.31 -14.89
N VAL A 21 -16.48 -1.90 -14.00
CA VAL A 21 -17.62 -1.21 -13.37
C VAL A 21 -17.16 -0.03 -12.52
N VAL A 22 -16.14 -0.20 -11.67
CA VAL A 22 -15.70 0.90 -10.79
C VAL A 22 -15.06 2.04 -11.58
N HIS A 23 -14.35 1.75 -12.68
CA HIS A 23 -13.80 2.78 -13.56
C HIS A 23 -14.89 3.52 -14.35
N LEU A 24 -15.93 2.82 -14.84
CA LEU A 24 -17.10 3.47 -15.43
C LEU A 24 -17.82 4.37 -14.42
N GLY A 25 -17.96 3.92 -13.17
CA GLY A 25 -18.49 4.74 -12.08
C GLY A 25 -17.61 5.96 -11.79
N ALA A 26 -16.28 5.81 -11.84
CA ALA A 26 -15.36 6.92 -11.65
C ALA A 26 -15.45 7.95 -12.80
N LEU A 27 -15.64 7.51 -14.05
CA LEU A 27 -15.87 8.42 -15.18
C LEU A 27 -17.15 9.25 -15.00
N GLU A 28 -18.22 8.64 -14.52
CA GLU A 28 -19.43 9.37 -14.12
C GLU A 28 -19.17 10.31 -12.93
N GLY A 29 -18.32 9.89 -11.99
CA GLY A 29 -17.81 10.74 -10.90
C GLY A 29 -17.08 11.97 -11.40
N VAL A 30 -16.19 11.84 -12.39
CA VAL A 30 -15.48 12.98 -13.03
C VAL A 30 -16.50 13.94 -13.65
N ARG A 31 -17.48 13.42 -14.40
CA ARG A 31 -18.52 14.25 -15.00
C ARG A 31 -19.32 15.02 -13.94
N ARG A 32 -19.66 14.37 -12.84
CA ARG A 32 -20.42 14.95 -11.71
C ARG A 32 -19.61 15.93 -10.88
N PHE A 33 -18.29 15.78 -10.84
CA PHE A 33 -17.40 16.65 -10.08
C PHE A 33 -17.57 18.13 -10.44
N PHE A 34 -17.87 18.44 -11.70
CA PHE A 34 -18.14 19.80 -12.17
C PHE A 34 -19.49 20.38 -11.73
N PHE A 35 -20.37 19.56 -11.15
CA PHE A 35 -21.72 19.94 -10.73
C PHE A 35 -21.99 19.59 -9.25
N CYS A 36 -20.94 19.34 -8.48
CA CYS A 36 -21.03 19.06 -7.05
C CYS A 36 -20.92 20.35 -6.23
N LYS A 37 -21.32 20.27 -4.96
CA LYS A 37 -21.08 21.32 -3.99
C LYS A 37 -19.59 21.53 -3.78
N TRP A 38 -19.18 22.77 -3.54
CA TRP A 38 -17.77 23.10 -3.28
C TRP A 38 -17.22 22.31 -2.08
N GLU A 39 -18.02 22.11 -1.04
CA GLU A 39 -17.67 21.39 0.18
C GLU A 39 -17.34 19.90 -0.06
N THR A 40 -17.81 19.34 -1.18
CA THR A 40 -17.48 17.97 -1.60
C THR A 40 -15.99 17.84 -1.96
N PHE A 41 -15.34 18.91 -2.40
CA PHE A 41 -13.91 18.90 -2.74
C PHE A 41 -12.98 18.64 -1.52
N PRO A 42 -12.99 19.46 -0.45
CA PRO A 42 -12.16 19.19 0.72
C PRO A 42 -12.53 17.86 1.39
N LEU A 43 -13.81 17.47 1.36
CA LEU A 43 -14.24 16.17 1.86
C LEU A 43 -13.67 15.01 1.04
N PHE A 44 -13.62 15.12 -0.30
CA PHE A 44 -12.97 14.16 -1.18
C PHE A 44 -11.49 13.99 -0.81
N VAL A 45 -10.75 15.10 -0.66
CA VAL A 45 -9.32 15.08 -0.30
C VAL A 45 -9.11 14.44 1.07
N PHE A 46 -9.96 14.75 2.05
CA PHE A 46 -9.90 14.17 3.38
C PHE A 46 -10.15 12.65 3.37
N ILE A 47 -11.21 12.19 2.70
CA ILE A 47 -11.54 10.76 2.59
C ILE A 47 -10.48 10.00 1.76
N TYR A 48 -9.93 10.63 0.72
CA TYR A 48 -8.78 10.12 -0.02
C TYR A 48 -7.58 9.92 0.91
N TYR A 49 -7.26 10.92 1.73
CA TYR A 49 -6.17 10.85 2.69
C TYR A 49 -6.37 9.73 3.72
N LEU A 50 -7.58 9.60 4.28
CA LEU A 50 -7.91 8.52 5.21
C LEU A 50 -7.78 7.13 4.54
N SER A 51 -8.32 6.97 3.33
CA SER A 51 -8.18 5.73 2.55
C SER A 51 -6.68 5.40 2.35
N GLY A 52 -5.90 6.39 1.94
CA GLY A 52 -4.47 6.24 1.76
C GLY A 52 -3.74 5.84 3.04
N LEU A 53 -4.04 6.45 4.20
CA LEU A 53 -3.49 6.02 5.50
C LEU A 53 -3.79 4.55 5.83
N GLY A 54 -4.97 4.05 5.44
CA GLY A 54 -5.32 2.64 5.57
C GLY A 54 -4.36 1.69 4.83
N ILE A 55 -3.76 2.16 3.73
CA ILE A 55 -2.73 1.45 2.98
C ILE A 55 -1.34 1.75 3.55
N THR A 56 -0.95 3.03 3.58
CA THR A 56 0.42 3.46 3.88
C THR A 56 0.79 3.25 5.35
N MET A 57 0.04 3.88 6.26
CA MET A 57 0.25 3.77 7.70
C MET A 57 -0.13 2.37 8.20
N GLY A 58 -1.21 1.80 7.67
CA GLY A 58 -1.75 0.49 8.02
C GLY A 58 -1.10 -0.67 7.28
N ALA A 59 -1.71 -1.12 6.18
CA ALA A 59 -1.36 -2.37 5.47
C ALA A 59 0.13 -2.54 5.21
N HIS A 60 0.78 -1.44 4.84
CA HIS A 60 2.18 -1.39 4.46
C HIS A 60 3.12 -1.30 5.66
N ARG A 61 3.22 -0.14 6.30
CA ARG A 61 4.24 0.12 7.33
C ARG A 61 3.99 -0.66 8.62
N LEU A 62 2.72 -0.83 9.03
CA LEU A 62 2.36 -1.51 10.27
C LEU A 62 2.26 -3.01 10.11
N TRP A 63 1.36 -3.50 9.25
CA TRP A 63 1.05 -4.94 9.19
C TRP A 63 2.02 -5.72 8.29
N ALA A 64 2.37 -5.21 7.10
CA ALA A 64 3.32 -5.92 6.24
C ALA A 64 4.74 -5.88 6.81
N HIS A 65 5.21 -4.71 7.24
CA HIS A 65 6.61 -4.48 7.62
C HIS A 65 6.92 -4.38 9.11
N ARG A 66 5.91 -4.23 9.97
CA ARG A 66 6.10 -4.15 11.44
C ARG A 66 7.16 -3.11 11.83
N SER A 67 7.13 -1.97 11.15
CA SER A 67 8.12 -0.90 11.29
C SER A 67 7.89 -0.04 12.55
N TYR A 68 6.73 -0.18 13.19
CA TYR A 68 6.37 0.41 14.47
C TYR A 68 5.27 -0.40 15.17
N LYS A 69 4.96 -0.07 16.43
CA LYS A 69 3.81 -0.62 17.17
C LYS A 69 2.73 0.43 17.36
N ALA A 70 1.47 0.01 17.27
CA ALA A 70 0.31 0.89 17.39
C ALA A 70 -0.67 0.42 18.47
N HIS A 71 -1.21 1.36 19.24
CA HIS A 71 -2.29 1.11 20.18
C HIS A 71 -3.51 0.51 19.48
N GLY A 72 -4.31 -0.31 20.20
CA GLY A 72 -5.46 -1.01 19.62
C GLY A 72 -6.48 -0.10 18.93
N ILE A 73 -6.67 1.13 19.45
CA ILE A 73 -7.55 2.14 18.85
C ILE A 73 -7.02 2.60 17.49
N VAL A 74 -5.71 2.85 17.36
CA VAL A 74 -5.09 3.25 16.09
C VAL A 74 -5.20 2.11 15.08
N ARG A 75 -4.96 0.86 15.51
CA ARG A 75 -5.11 -0.33 14.66
C ARG A 75 -6.54 -0.49 14.14
N PHE A 76 -7.53 -0.33 15.02
CA PHE A 76 -8.94 -0.40 14.64
C PHE A 76 -9.32 0.72 13.65
N PHE A 77 -8.88 1.95 13.91
CA PHE A 77 -9.09 3.07 12.99
C PHE A 77 -8.45 2.81 11.61
N LEU A 78 -7.19 2.38 11.58
CA LEU A 78 -6.50 2.05 10.32
C LEU A 78 -7.15 0.88 9.59
N MET A 79 -7.76 -0.07 10.30
CA MET A 79 -8.51 -1.17 9.70
C MET A 79 -9.78 -0.68 8.99
N LEU A 80 -10.50 0.28 9.57
CA LEU A 80 -11.64 0.95 8.91
C LEU A 80 -11.19 1.76 7.69
N CYS A 81 -10.08 2.49 7.82
CA CYS A 81 -9.46 3.21 6.71
C CYS A 81 -9.00 2.25 5.58
N ASN A 82 -8.46 1.08 5.93
CA ASN A 82 -8.09 0.06 4.95
C ASN A 82 -9.32 -0.51 4.23
N CYS A 83 -10.42 -0.75 4.96
CA CYS A 83 -11.70 -1.12 4.35
C CYS A 83 -12.20 -0.05 3.38
N MET A 84 -12.01 1.23 3.69
CA MET A 84 -12.36 2.35 2.80
C MET A 84 -11.50 2.35 1.52
N ALA A 85 -10.23 1.97 1.64
CA ALA A 85 -9.31 1.82 0.50
C ALA A 85 -9.63 0.61 -0.38
N ASN A 86 -10.19 -0.47 0.18
CA ASN A 86 -10.73 -1.64 -0.53
C ASN A 86 -9.78 -2.24 -1.58
N GLN A 87 -8.55 -2.56 -1.15
CA GLN A 87 -7.49 -3.16 -1.97
C GLN A 87 -7.20 -4.62 -1.60
N GLY A 88 -8.22 -5.33 -1.11
CA GLY A 88 -8.09 -6.61 -0.44
C GLY A 88 -8.01 -6.45 1.08
N THR A 89 -8.22 -7.55 1.80
CA THR A 89 -8.07 -7.54 3.26
C THR A 89 -6.62 -7.27 3.64
N ILE A 90 -6.40 -6.79 4.86
CA ILE A 90 -5.07 -6.57 5.44
C ILE A 90 -4.23 -7.84 5.29
N PHE A 91 -4.80 -9.02 5.58
CA PHE A 91 -4.09 -10.28 5.41
C PHE A 91 -3.65 -10.50 3.95
N HIS A 92 -4.58 -10.39 3.00
CA HIS A 92 -4.26 -10.62 1.58
C HIS A 92 -3.25 -9.61 1.04
N TRP A 93 -3.41 -8.34 1.39
CA TRP A 93 -2.52 -7.25 0.97
C TRP A 93 -1.13 -7.46 1.56
N SER A 94 -1.01 -7.65 2.88
CA SER A 94 0.29 -7.87 3.53
C SER A 94 0.95 -9.16 3.06
N ARG A 95 0.18 -10.23 2.79
CA ARG A 95 0.72 -11.46 2.20
C ARG A 95 1.41 -11.19 0.87
N ASP A 96 0.68 -10.58 -0.07
CA ASP A 96 1.20 -10.30 -1.41
C ASP A 96 2.38 -9.32 -1.35
N HIS A 97 2.33 -8.32 -0.46
CA HIS A 97 3.42 -7.35 -0.26
C HIS A 97 4.70 -7.98 0.29
N ARG A 98 4.57 -8.91 1.27
CA ARG A 98 5.73 -9.66 1.78
C ARG A 98 6.37 -10.54 0.71
N VAL A 99 5.54 -11.16 -0.16
CA VAL A 99 6.04 -11.93 -1.31
C VAL A 99 6.75 -11.00 -2.30
N HIS A 100 6.17 -9.84 -2.60
CA HIS A 100 6.79 -8.84 -3.47
C HIS A 100 8.17 -8.43 -2.95
N HIS A 101 8.34 -8.05 -1.69
CA HIS A 101 9.67 -7.70 -1.18
C HIS A 101 10.69 -8.83 -1.24
N LYS A 102 10.27 -10.07 -0.95
CA LYS A 102 11.19 -11.22 -0.95
C LYS A 102 11.60 -11.66 -2.35
N TYR A 103 10.72 -11.48 -3.32
CA TYR A 103 10.87 -11.99 -4.68
C TYR A 103 10.76 -10.87 -5.73
N SER A 104 11.07 -9.62 -5.35
CA SER A 104 10.81 -8.41 -6.15
C SER A 104 11.37 -8.58 -7.55
N ASP A 105 10.55 -8.22 -8.54
CA ASP A 105 10.94 -8.23 -9.96
C ASP A 105 11.37 -9.62 -10.47
N THR A 106 10.92 -10.70 -9.82
CA THR A 106 11.08 -12.08 -10.30
C THR A 106 9.75 -12.69 -10.73
N VAL A 107 9.76 -13.90 -11.29
CA VAL A 107 8.53 -14.64 -11.65
C VAL A 107 7.61 -14.97 -10.45
N ALA A 108 8.12 -14.85 -9.22
CA ALA A 108 7.36 -15.06 -7.99
C ALA A 108 6.81 -13.75 -7.39
N ASP A 109 7.09 -12.59 -7.98
CA ASP A 109 6.50 -11.31 -7.62
C ASP A 109 5.06 -11.18 -8.18
N PRO A 110 4.04 -10.92 -7.32
CA PRO A 110 2.67 -10.72 -7.77
C PRO A 110 2.50 -9.66 -8.87
N HIS A 111 3.30 -8.60 -8.85
CA HIS A 111 3.22 -7.47 -9.78
C HIS A 111 4.57 -7.18 -10.44
N ASN A 112 5.30 -8.26 -10.78
CA ASN A 112 6.61 -8.22 -11.44
C ASN A 112 6.71 -7.12 -12.53
N SER A 113 7.56 -6.13 -12.30
CA SER A 113 7.78 -5.01 -13.21
C SER A 113 8.39 -5.42 -14.56
N GLU A 114 9.14 -6.53 -14.63
CA GLU A 114 9.72 -7.04 -15.88
C GLU A 114 8.65 -7.47 -16.90
N ARG A 115 7.41 -7.72 -16.46
CA ARG A 115 6.27 -8.00 -17.35
C ARG A 115 5.69 -6.75 -18.01
N GLY A 116 6.27 -5.59 -17.74
CA GLY A 116 5.93 -4.30 -18.33
C GLY A 116 5.02 -3.45 -17.46
N PHE A 117 5.04 -2.14 -17.73
CA PHE A 117 4.37 -1.12 -16.92
C PHE A 117 2.89 -1.43 -16.66
N PHE A 118 2.12 -1.78 -17.70
CA PHE A 118 0.70 -2.07 -17.55
C PHE A 118 0.44 -3.27 -16.64
N PHE A 119 1.27 -4.32 -16.73
CA PHE A 119 1.14 -5.48 -15.87
C PHE A 119 1.34 -5.11 -14.40
N ALA A 120 2.43 -4.40 -14.09
CA ALA A 120 2.76 -3.97 -12.73
C ALA A 120 1.75 -2.95 -12.17
N HIS A 121 1.18 -2.10 -13.03
CA HIS A 121 0.18 -1.10 -12.64
C HIS A 121 -1.15 -1.76 -12.27
N MET A 122 -1.79 -2.48 -13.19
CA MET A 122 -3.12 -3.06 -12.95
C MET A 122 -3.35 -4.42 -13.62
N GLY A 123 -2.54 -4.78 -14.62
CA GLY A 123 -2.72 -6.01 -15.40
C GLY A 123 -2.60 -7.28 -14.56
N TRP A 124 -1.80 -7.26 -13.50
CA TRP A 124 -1.67 -8.39 -12.55
C TRP A 124 -2.98 -8.75 -11.85
N LEU A 125 -3.90 -7.80 -11.68
CA LEU A 125 -5.23 -8.02 -11.11
C LEU A 125 -6.20 -8.64 -12.12
N LEU A 126 -5.97 -8.43 -13.42
CA LEU A 126 -6.85 -8.85 -14.51
C LEU A 126 -6.64 -10.31 -14.94
N VAL A 127 -5.59 -10.95 -14.44
CA VAL A 127 -5.27 -12.35 -14.72
C VAL A 127 -5.21 -13.15 -13.42
N LYS A 128 -5.32 -14.47 -13.54
CA LYS A 128 -5.07 -15.40 -12.44
C LYS A 128 -3.62 -15.24 -11.99
N LYS A 129 -3.39 -15.31 -10.68
CA LYS A 129 -2.04 -15.32 -10.11
C LYS A 129 -1.23 -16.49 -10.67
N ASP A 130 0.03 -16.21 -10.96
CA ASP A 130 0.97 -17.25 -11.38
C ASP A 130 1.14 -18.29 -10.25
N PRO A 131 1.13 -19.61 -10.55
CA PRO A 131 1.32 -20.64 -9.53
C PRO A 131 2.58 -20.46 -8.68
N ARG A 132 3.66 -19.88 -9.26
CA ARG A 132 4.92 -19.62 -8.53
C ARG A 132 4.77 -18.52 -7.47
N VAL A 133 3.91 -17.52 -7.72
CA VAL A 133 3.54 -16.51 -6.73
C VAL A 133 2.78 -17.17 -5.57
N LEU A 134 1.85 -18.08 -5.88
CA LEU A 134 1.11 -18.81 -4.86
C LEU A 134 2.03 -19.69 -4.01
N GLU A 135 2.93 -20.44 -4.66
CA GLU A 135 3.93 -21.28 -3.97
C GLU A 135 4.84 -20.43 -3.08
N ALA A 136 5.36 -19.30 -3.58
CA ALA A 136 6.17 -18.36 -2.82
C ALA A 136 5.45 -17.83 -1.57
N GLY A 137 4.16 -17.52 -1.69
CA GLY A 137 3.31 -17.11 -0.57
C GLY A 137 3.20 -18.17 0.53
N THR A 138 3.24 -19.46 0.21
CA THR A 138 3.19 -20.52 1.24
C THR A 138 4.47 -20.64 2.08
N LYS A 139 5.57 -20.01 1.64
CA LYS A 139 6.89 -20.12 2.27
C LYS A 139 7.16 -19.05 3.33
N LEU A 140 6.22 -18.14 3.59
CA LEU A 140 6.38 -17.05 4.55
C LEU A 140 5.48 -17.24 5.78
N ASN A 141 5.88 -16.63 6.88
CA ASN A 141 5.10 -16.63 8.12
C ASN A 141 4.11 -15.44 8.14
N TYR A 142 2.89 -15.71 8.61
CA TYR A 142 1.82 -14.73 8.80
C TYR A 142 1.09 -14.87 10.13
N ASP A 143 1.67 -15.61 11.09
CA ASP A 143 1.06 -15.85 12.41
C ASP A 143 0.85 -14.53 13.16
N ASP A 144 1.73 -13.57 12.93
CA ASP A 144 1.64 -12.23 13.49
C ASP A 144 0.39 -11.46 13.00
N LEU A 145 -0.03 -11.68 11.75
CA LEU A 145 -1.25 -11.09 11.21
C LEU A 145 -2.49 -11.73 11.83
N TRP A 146 -2.50 -13.05 12.00
CA TRP A 146 -3.63 -13.77 12.61
C TRP A 146 -3.73 -13.56 14.12
N ALA A 147 -2.62 -13.20 14.78
CA ALA A 147 -2.63 -12.79 16.18
C ALA A 147 -3.23 -11.39 16.41
N ASP A 148 -3.36 -10.56 15.36
CA ASP A 148 -3.97 -9.24 15.46
C ASP A 148 -5.49 -9.32 15.27
N TRP A 149 -6.23 -9.06 16.35
CA TRP A 149 -7.69 -9.11 16.33
C TRP A 149 -8.33 -8.16 15.30
N THR A 150 -7.70 -7.03 14.95
CA THR A 150 -8.24 -6.10 13.95
C THR A 150 -8.19 -6.70 12.55
N VAL A 151 -7.13 -7.45 12.23
CA VAL A 151 -6.97 -8.19 10.97
C VAL A 151 -8.01 -9.31 10.88
N VAL A 152 -8.19 -10.08 11.96
CA VAL A 152 -9.19 -11.16 12.04
C VAL A 152 -10.61 -10.63 11.86
N VAL A 153 -10.95 -9.52 12.52
CA VAL A 153 -12.28 -8.89 12.39
C VAL A 153 -12.51 -8.42 10.96
N GLN A 154 -11.52 -7.75 10.36
CA GLN A 154 -11.65 -7.27 8.99
C GLN A 154 -11.83 -8.41 7.99
N GLU A 155 -11.07 -9.51 8.14
CA GLU A 155 -11.19 -10.70 7.30
C GLU A 155 -12.59 -11.31 7.40
N LYS A 156 -13.18 -11.38 8.60
CA LYS A 156 -14.54 -11.88 8.80
C LYS A 156 -15.63 -10.97 8.21
N LEU A 157 -15.37 -9.67 8.13
CA LEU A 157 -16.31 -8.70 7.55
C LEU A 157 -16.21 -8.64 6.02
N ASN A 158 -15.16 -9.23 5.42
CA ASN A 158 -14.98 -9.26 3.97
C ASN A 158 -16.06 -10.11 3.26
N PRO A 159 -16.61 -9.68 2.10
CA PRO A 159 -16.38 -8.42 1.41
C PRO A 159 -17.28 -7.27 1.87
N TRP A 160 -18.36 -7.56 2.60
CA TRP A 160 -19.44 -6.59 2.83
C TRP A 160 -19.02 -5.39 3.67
N GLY A 161 -18.20 -5.57 4.70
CA GLY A 161 -17.65 -4.48 5.50
C GLY A 161 -16.73 -3.56 4.69
N GLN A 162 -15.92 -4.13 3.79
CA GLN A 162 -15.09 -3.34 2.87
C GLN A 162 -15.93 -2.57 1.87
N LEU A 163 -16.90 -3.21 1.22
CA LEU A 163 -17.79 -2.55 0.27
C LEU A 163 -18.62 -1.45 0.94
N PHE A 164 -19.08 -1.67 2.18
CA PHE A 164 -19.77 -0.65 2.96
C PHE A 164 -18.85 0.54 3.24
N MET A 165 -17.66 0.31 3.81
CA MET A 165 -16.72 1.38 4.13
C MET A 165 -16.16 2.09 2.89
N CYS A 166 -16.09 1.41 1.76
CA CYS A 166 -15.60 1.97 0.51
C CYS A 166 -16.67 2.80 -0.20
N PHE A 167 -17.91 2.32 -0.34
CA PHE A 167 -18.90 3.02 -1.17
C PHE A 167 -20.00 3.68 -0.34
N VAL A 168 -20.57 2.97 0.62
CA VAL A 168 -21.76 3.42 1.34
C VAL A 168 -21.40 4.47 2.39
N PHE A 169 -20.39 4.23 3.21
CA PHE A 169 -20.01 5.14 4.29
C PHE A 169 -19.58 6.53 3.77
N PRO A 170 -18.68 6.67 2.77
CA PRO A 170 -18.34 7.98 2.20
C PRO A 170 -19.54 8.69 1.57
N THR A 171 -20.48 7.94 0.98
CA THR A 171 -21.73 8.49 0.44
C THR A 171 -22.58 9.11 1.54
N ILE A 172 -22.80 8.36 2.64
CA ILE A 172 -23.56 8.84 3.80
C ILE A 172 -22.90 10.09 4.38
N VAL A 173 -21.57 10.07 4.55
CA VAL A 173 -20.83 11.24 5.04
C VAL A 173 -21.01 12.45 4.13
N GLY A 174 -20.93 12.28 2.81
CA GLY A 174 -21.18 13.37 1.85
C GLY A 174 -22.58 13.97 1.96
N VAL A 175 -23.61 13.12 2.04
CA VAL A 175 -25.00 13.57 2.18
C VAL A 175 -25.22 14.28 3.52
N GLN A 176 -24.72 13.71 4.63
CA GLN A 176 -25.02 14.22 5.98
C GLN A 176 -24.15 15.40 6.40
N ALA A 177 -22.86 15.39 6.06
CA ALA A 177 -21.91 16.40 6.54
C ALA A 177 -21.95 17.68 5.68
N VAL A 178 -22.20 17.55 4.37
CA VAL A 178 -22.17 18.70 3.44
C VAL A 178 -23.44 18.87 2.61
N GLY A 179 -24.46 18.03 2.84
CA GLY A 179 -25.76 18.14 2.17
C GLY A 179 -25.72 17.80 0.67
N GLU A 180 -24.73 17.04 0.20
CA GLU A 180 -24.56 16.71 -1.21
C GLU A 180 -25.67 15.76 -1.72
N ASP A 181 -25.98 15.84 -3.02
CA ASP A 181 -26.87 14.88 -3.66
C ASP A 181 -26.29 13.46 -3.55
N TRP A 182 -27.15 12.48 -3.28
CA TRP A 182 -26.71 11.11 -3.03
C TRP A 182 -25.97 10.48 -4.22
N LYS A 183 -26.33 10.83 -5.46
CA LYS A 183 -25.62 10.32 -6.65
C LYS A 183 -24.26 10.99 -6.77
N ASN A 184 -24.18 12.31 -6.56
CA ASN A 184 -22.90 13.02 -6.52
C ASN A 184 -21.98 12.43 -5.44
N ALA A 185 -22.48 12.26 -4.22
CA ALA A 185 -21.71 11.67 -3.12
C ALA A 185 -21.23 10.24 -3.45
N LEU A 186 -22.09 9.39 -4.03
CA LEU A 186 -21.72 8.02 -4.41
C LEU A 186 -20.66 7.97 -5.53
N PHE A 187 -20.86 8.71 -6.62
CA PHE A 187 -19.95 8.66 -7.76
C PHE A 187 -18.64 9.41 -7.49
N ILE A 188 -18.65 10.48 -6.69
CA ILE A 188 -17.45 11.27 -6.37
C ILE A 188 -16.70 10.66 -5.18
N LEU A 189 -17.35 10.58 -4.01
CA LEU A 189 -16.70 10.13 -2.76
C LEU A 189 -16.60 8.60 -2.68
N GLY A 190 -17.45 7.87 -3.41
CA GLY A 190 -17.35 6.42 -3.59
C GLY A 190 -16.42 6.05 -4.75
N PHE A 191 -16.93 6.09 -5.99
CA PHE A 191 -16.24 5.54 -7.16
C PHE A 191 -14.98 6.31 -7.58
N LEU A 192 -15.07 7.62 -7.82
CA LEU A 192 -13.93 8.42 -8.27
C LEU A 192 -12.80 8.41 -7.24
N ARG A 193 -13.13 8.62 -5.96
CA ARG A 193 -12.15 8.57 -4.87
C ARG A 193 -11.50 7.19 -4.76
N TYR A 194 -12.28 6.11 -4.85
CA TYR A 194 -11.73 4.75 -4.82
C TYR A 194 -10.74 4.51 -5.97
N VAL A 195 -11.13 4.84 -7.22
CA VAL A 195 -10.26 4.67 -8.38
C VAL A 195 -9.01 5.55 -8.31
N ALA A 196 -9.12 6.77 -7.79
CA ALA A 196 -7.96 7.63 -7.55
C ALA A 196 -6.97 6.98 -6.55
N VAL A 197 -7.46 6.42 -5.45
CA VAL A 197 -6.63 5.72 -4.45
C VAL A 197 -5.99 4.47 -5.05
N LEU A 198 -6.72 3.71 -5.88
CA LEU A 198 -6.17 2.56 -6.61
C LEU A 198 -4.99 2.98 -7.48
N HIS A 199 -5.17 3.94 -8.37
CA HIS A 199 -4.11 4.39 -9.27
C HIS A 199 -2.91 4.99 -8.53
N ALA A 200 -3.15 5.74 -7.45
CA ALA A 200 -2.07 6.25 -6.61
C ALA A 200 -1.23 5.11 -6.00
N THR A 201 -1.87 4.03 -5.56
CA THR A 201 -1.16 2.85 -5.03
C THR A 201 -0.46 2.08 -6.13
N TRP A 202 -1.12 1.88 -7.28
CA TRP A 202 -0.56 1.17 -8.43
C TRP A 202 0.62 1.89 -9.08
N LEU A 203 0.70 3.21 -8.96
CA LEU A 203 1.88 3.99 -9.35
C LEU A 203 3.13 3.58 -8.56
N VAL A 204 2.99 3.12 -7.31
CA VAL A 204 4.12 2.60 -6.53
C VAL A 204 4.69 1.34 -7.20
N ASN A 205 3.83 0.38 -7.55
CA ASN A 205 4.25 -0.87 -8.21
C ASN A 205 4.79 -0.66 -9.64
N SER A 206 4.37 0.42 -10.30
CA SER A 206 4.70 0.70 -11.70
C SER A 206 5.66 1.87 -11.82
N ALA A 207 5.21 3.11 -11.75
CA ALA A 207 6.08 4.27 -11.92
C ALA A 207 7.30 4.27 -10.99
N ALA A 208 7.19 3.80 -9.75
CA ALA A 208 8.33 3.71 -8.84
C ALA A 208 9.27 2.50 -9.08
N HIS A 209 8.99 1.62 -10.05
CA HIS A 209 9.94 0.60 -10.54
C HIS A 209 10.57 0.98 -11.89
N PHE A 210 9.99 1.96 -12.61
CA PHE A 210 10.43 2.33 -13.97
C PHE A 210 11.09 3.71 -14.05
N TYR A 211 10.63 4.68 -13.26
CA TYR A 211 11.00 6.09 -13.41
C TYR A 211 11.48 6.67 -12.08
N GLY A 212 12.64 7.34 -12.11
CA GLY A 212 13.25 7.96 -10.94
C GLY A 212 14.73 7.59 -10.80
N TYR A 213 15.28 7.76 -9.61
CA TYR A 213 16.71 7.53 -9.31
C TYR A 213 16.93 6.40 -8.30
N GLN A 214 18.11 5.77 -8.35
CA GLN A 214 18.57 4.71 -7.43
C GLN A 214 19.75 5.24 -6.63
N LEU A 215 19.51 5.71 -5.41
CA LEU A 215 20.57 6.25 -4.56
C LEU A 215 21.17 5.19 -3.60
N TYR A 216 20.38 4.18 -3.24
CA TYR A 216 20.66 3.29 -2.11
C TYR A 216 21.09 1.90 -2.55
N ASP A 217 20.45 1.36 -3.59
CA ASP A 217 20.78 0.05 -4.15
C ASP A 217 20.48 -0.02 -5.66
N ASN A 218 21.23 -0.87 -6.37
CA ASN A 218 21.13 -1.02 -7.83
C ASN A 218 20.09 -2.08 -8.23
N ILE A 219 18.86 -1.89 -7.78
CA ILE A 219 17.69 -2.76 -8.02
C ILE A 219 16.53 -1.95 -8.61
N PRO A 220 15.58 -2.54 -9.37
CA PRO A 220 14.56 -1.78 -10.12
C PRO A 220 13.83 -0.64 -9.37
N PRO A 221 13.40 -0.79 -8.10
CA PRO A 221 12.81 0.29 -7.30
C PRO A 221 13.56 1.63 -7.37
N ARG A 222 12.81 2.73 -7.51
CA ARG A 222 13.26 4.10 -7.76
C ARG A 222 12.66 5.07 -6.75
N GLU A 223 13.43 6.09 -6.40
CA GLU A 223 12.90 7.29 -5.75
C GLU A 223 12.13 8.14 -6.76
N ASN A 224 10.86 8.42 -6.48
CA ASN A 224 9.95 9.14 -7.37
C ASN A 224 9.03 10.10 -6.59
N TRP A 225 9.34 11.40 -6.66
CA TRP A 225 8.60 12.44 -5.93
C TRP A 225 7.13 12.56 -6.38
N PHE A 226 6.85 12.30 -7.66
CA PHE A 226 5.50 12.37 -8.22
C PHE A 226 4.63 11.26 -7.63
N VAL A 227 5.18 10.05 -7.53
CA VAL A 227 4.50 8.95 -6.82
C VAL A 227 4.29 9.32 -5.35
N SER A 228 5.29 9.94 -4.70
CA SER A 228 5.19 10.33 -3.30
C SER A 228 4.04 11.32 -3.03
N LEU A 229 3.78 12.24 -3.95
CA LEU A 229 2.70 13.21 -3.85
C LEU A 229 1.33 12.52 -3.78
N TRP A 230 1.06 11.59 -4.70
CA TRP A 230 -0.23 10.90 -4.78
C TRP A 230 -0.35 9.75 -3.78
N ALA A 231 0.71 8.99 -3.56
CA ALA A 231 0.78 7.87 -2.63
C ALA A 231 1.18 8.29 -1.21
N ILE A 232 1.04 9.57 -0.85
CA ILE A 232 1.15 10.06 0.53
C ILE A 232 2.48 9.64 1.22
N GLY A 233 3.59 9.69 0.49
CA GLY A 233 4.92 9.35 1.00
C GLY A 233 5.53 8.04 0.51
N GLU A 234 4.81 7.21 -0.24
CA GLU A 234 5.33 5.89 -0.68
C GLU A 234 6.17 5.92 -1.97
N GLY A 235 6.51 7.12 -2.47
CA GLY A 235 7.32 7.27 -3.69
C GLY A 235 8.83 7.07 -3.48
N TRP A 236 9.30 7.00 -2.24
CA TRP A 236 10.72 6.83 -1.88
C TRP A 236 11.10 5.34 -1.90
N HIS A 237 10.92 4.73 -3.07
CA HIS A 237 10.82 3.28 -3.20
C HIS A 237 12.16 2.54 -3.20
N ASN A 238 13.25 3.18 -3.64
CA ASN A 238 14.59 2.59 -3.58
C ASN A 238 15.08 2.51 -2.13
N TRP A 239 14.83 3.55 -1.32
CA TRP A 239 15.06 3.50 0.12
C TRP A 239 14.22 2.41 0.77
N HIS A 240 12.92 2.39 0.45
CA HIS A 240 11.99 1.44 1.03
C HIS A 240 12.39 -0.02 0.78
N HIS A 241 12.79 -0.36 -0.44
CA HIS A 241 13.25 -1.71 -0.75
C HIS A 241 14.60 -2.05 -0.13
N LYS A 242 15.46 -1.04 0.10
CA LYS A 242 16.72 -1.23 0.82
C LYS A 242 16.51 -1.46 2.32
N PHE A 243 15.57 -0.73 2.92
CA PHE A 243 15.29 -0.72 4.35
C PHE A 243 13.78 -0.89 4.61
N PRO A 244 13.21 -2.09 4.38
CA PRO A 244 11.77 -2.33 4.46
C PRO A 244 11.21 -2.09 5.87
N TYR A 245 12.04 -2.25 6.91
CA TYR A 245 11.66 -2.02 8.30
C TYR A 245 11.63 -0.55 8.73
N ASP A 246 12.12 0.41 7.92
CA ASP A 246 12.11 1.83 8.29
C ASP A 246 10.68 2.39 8.22
N TYR A 247 10.14 2.84 9.35
CA TYR A 247 8.75 3.33 9.42
C TYR A 247 8.50 4.57 8.57
N ALA A 248 9.54 5.35 8.30
CA ALA A 248 9.42 6.53 7.48
C ALA A 248 9.36 6.18 6.00
N THR A 249 9.84 5.01 5.58
CA THR A 249 10.00 4.62 4.16
C THR A 249 10.82 5.61 3.32
N SER A 250 11.55 6.52 3.97
CA SER A 250 12.39 7.54 3.33
C SER A 250 13.59 7.90 4.22
N GLU A 251 14.72 8.33 3.65
CA GLU A 251 15.91 8.75 4.41
C GLU A 251 15.63 10.05 5.16
N PHE A 252 15.24 11.07 4.40
CA PHE A 252 15.10 12.43 4.88
C PHE A 252 13.74 12.67 5.56
N GLY A 253 13.66 13.77 6.30
CA GLY A 253 12.43 14.17 6.99
C GLY A 253 11.26 14.42 6.01
N ALA A 254 10.04 14.41 6.55
CA ALA A 254 8.80 14.48 5.76
C ALA A 254 8.61 15.74 4.91
N THR A 255 9.38 16.80 5.19
CA THR A 255 9.35 18.05 4.41
C THR A 255 10.28 17.96 3.20
N ALA A 256 11.50 17.46 3.39
CA ALA A 256 12.48 17.32 2.31
C ALA A 256 12.09 16.19 1.35
N GLN A 257 11.54 15.11 1.90
CA GLN A 257 10.89 14.03 1.18
C GLN A 257 9.42 14.03 1.58
N PHE A 258 8.57 14.65 0.76
CA PHE A 258 7.12 14.76 1.01
C PHE A 258 6.55 13.43 1.49
N ASN A 259 6.23 13.35 2.78
CA ASN A 259 5.82 12.10 3.42
C ASN A 259 4.80 12.35 4.54
N PRO A 260 3.54 12.65 4.19
CA PRO A 260 2.50 12.92 5.17
C PRO A 260 2.18 11.72 6.05
N THR A 261 2.38 10.48 5.56
CA THR A 261 2.20 9.27 6.37
C THR A 261 3.16 9.25 7.56
N LYS A 262 4.44 9.58 7.33
CA LYS A 262 5.42 9.73 8.41
C LYS A 262 4.99 10.77 9.44
N LEU A 263 4.49 11.94 9.00
CA LEU A 263 4.03 13.00 9.91
C LEU A 263 2.89 12.52 10.81
N THR A 264 1.93 11.78 10.25
CA THR A 264 0.81 11.23 11.03
C THR A 264 1.27 10.18 12.01
N ILE A 265 2.21 9.31 11.64
CA ILE A 265 2.82 8.35 12.58
C ILE A 265 3.54 9.08 13.72
N ASP A 266 4.29 10.15 13.41
CA ASP A 266 5.00 10.94 14.42
C ASP A 266 4.05 11.66 15.37
N PHE A 267 2.97 12.23 14.85
CA PHE A 267 1.93 12.84 15.66
C PHE A 267 1.28 11.82 16.61
N MET A 268 0.94 10.63 16.12
CA MET A 268 0.38 9.57 16.96
C MET A 268 1.38 9.07 18.01
N ALA A 269 2.68 9.09 17.71
CA ALA A 269 3.73 8.81 18.69
C ALA A 269 3.83 9.89 19.77
N LEU A 270 3.68 11.17 19.41
CA LEU A 270 3.61 12.26 20.40
C LEU A 270 2.43 12.09 21.37
N LEU A 271 1.32 11.52 20.91
CA LEU A 271 0.16 11.17 21.74
C LEU A 271 0.34 9.87 22.53
N GLY A 272 1.48 9.19 22.43
CA GLY A 272 1.74 7.90 23.09
C GLY A 272 0.98 6.71 22.48
N LEU A 273 0.35 6.88 21.31
CA LEU A 273 -0.44 5.85 20.64
C LEU A 273 0.40 5.01 19.66
N VAL A 274 1.60 5.47 19.31
CA VAL A 274 2.58 4.75 18.50
C VAL A 274 3.93 4.69 19.24
N THR A 275 4.56 3.52 19.24
CA THR A 275 5.85 3.25 19.87
C THR A 275 6.75 2.44 18.93
N ASP A 276 8.01 2.21 19.33
CA ASP A 276 8.97 1.35 18.62
C ASP A 276 9.15 1.67 17.13
N ARG A 277 9.12 2.96 16.78
CA ARG A 277 9.36 3.46 15.41
C ARG A 277 10.80 3.17 15.00
N LYS A 278 11.00 2.26 14.04
CA LYS A 278 12.32 1.85 13.55
C LYS A 278 12.82 2.79 12.46
N ARG A 279 14.09 3.23 12.53
CA ARG A 279 14.76 4.03 11.49
C ARG A 279 16.06 3.36 11.05
N ALA A 280 16.37 3.43 9.77
CA ALA A 280 17.58 2.88 9.17
C ALA A 280 18.70 3.91 8.94
N THR A 281 18.51 5.17 9.34
CA THR A 281 19.47 6.26 9.07
C THR A 281 20.84 6.02 9.71
N GLU A 282 20.90 5.49 10.94
CA GLU A 282 22.17 5.17 11.60
C GLU A 282 22.92 4.04 10.87
N ILE A 283 22.20 2.99 10.47
CA ILE A 283 22.75 1.88 9.67
C ILE A 283 23.26 2.39 8.33
N TRP A 284 22.48 3.24 7.66
CA TRP A 284 22.87 3.83 6.39
C TRP A 284 24.15 4.68 6.50
N SER A 285 24.31 5.47 7.57
CA SER A 285 25.55 6.19 7.84
C SER A 285 26.75 5.24 8.00
N LYS A 286 26.61 4.15 8.75
CA LYS A 286 27.66 3.12 8.88
C LYS A 286 28.00 2.46 7.54
N ILE A 287 27.00 2.20 6.69
CA ILE A 287 27.23 1.68 5.33
C ILE A 287 28.06 2.68 4.50
N LYS A 288 27.71 3.97 4.51
CA LYS A 288 28.46 5.02 3.80
C LYS A 288 29.91 5.11 4.28
N GLU A 289 30.13 5.18 5.59
CA GLU A 289 31.48 5.22 6.17
C GLU A 289 32.31 3.97 5.83
N SER A 290 31.68 2.78 5.83
CA SER A 290 32.37 1.54 5.49
C SER A 290 32.87 1.54 4.04
N LYS A 291 32.05 2.05 3.11
CA LYS A 291 32.40 2.18 1.69
C LYS A 291 33.57 3.14 1.49
N GLU A 292 33.57 4.28 2.18
CA GLU A 292 34.68 5.25 2.14
C GLU A 292 36.00 4.65 2.64
N LYS A 293 35.92 3.76 3.65
CA LYS A 293 37.07 3.03 4.21
C LYS A 293 37.48 1.79 3.39
N GLY A 294 36.84 1.52 2.25
CA GLY A 294 37.10 0.31 1.45
C GLY A 294 36.69 -1.01 2.13
N SER A 295 35.83 -0.94 3.14
CA SER A 295 35.33 -2.08 3.91
C SER A 295 33.86 -2.35 3.61
N LYS A 296 33.33 -3.49 4.07
CA LYS A 296 31.90 -3.81 3.96
C LYS A 296 31.26 -3.83 5.34
N PHE A 297 30.21 -3.03 5.51
CA PHE A 297 29.29 -3.16 6.64
C PHE A 297 28.02 -3.87 6.17
N GLN A 298 27.67 -4.95 6.87
CA GLN A 298 26.40 -5.64 6.68
C GLN A 298 25.42 -5.15 7.73
N ASP A 299 24.24 -4.75 7.31
CA ASP A 299 23.17 -4.35 8.22
C ASP A 299 22.78 -5.55 9.13
N PRO A 300 22.96 -5.44 10.46
CA PRO A 300 22.63 -6.52 11.39
C PRO A 300 21.13 -6.70 11.57
N ASN A 301 20.36 -5.63 11.37
CA ASN A 301 18.90 -5.64 11.31
C ASN A 301 18.42 -5.86 9.88
N GLY A 302 19.37 -6.04 8.95
CA GLY A 302 19.16 -6.22 7.53
C GLY A 302 18.23 -7.38 7.37
N ASP A 303 16.95 -7.01 7.28
CA ASP A 303 15.87 -7.81 6.76
C ASP A 303 16.30 -8.15 5.34
N ASP A 304 17.21 -9.12 5.21
CA ASP A 304 17.20 -10.01 4.09
C ASP A 304 15.71 -10.33 3.93
N PRO A 305 15.05 -9.85 2.86
CA PRO A 305 13.61 -10.02 2.76
C PRO A 305 13.28 -11.52 2.69
N THR A 306 14.29 -12.38 2.47
CA THR A 306 14.19 -13.81 2.69
C THR A 306 14.15 -14.26 4.16
N LYS A 307 14.77 -13.53 5.10
CA LYS A 307 14.80 -13.80 6.55
C LYS A 307 13.74 -13.07 7.36
N ALA A 308 13.44 -11.80 7.03
CA ALA A 308 12.50 -10.91 7.71
C ALA A 308 11.12 -11.54 7.96
N PHE A 309 10.68 -12.38 7.02
CA PHE A 309 9.39 -13.07 7.05
C PHE A 309 9.50 -14.59 7.24
N SER A 310 10.70 -15.12 7.51
CA SER A 310 10.95 -16.57 7.66
C SER A 310 11.22 -17.03 9.09
N GLU A 311 11.71 -16.15 9.99
CA GLU A 311 12.16 -16.54 11.34
C GLU A 311 11.09 -16.41 12.43
N LEU A 312 9.86 -16.88 12.19
CA LEU A 312 8.80 -16.87 13.21
C LEU A 312 8.27 -18.26 13.59
N LYS A 313 9.14 -19.27 13.57
CA LYS A 313 8.89 -20.55 14.28
C LYS A 313 9.77 -20.78 15.52
N ALA A 314 10.58 -19.79 15.93
CA ALA A 314 11.52 -19.94 17.03
C ALA A 314 11.43 -18.77 18.02
N LYS A 315 10.32 -18.67 18.75
CA LYS A 315 10.20 -18.02 20.09
C LYS A 315 8.79 -18.15 20.68
N ALA A 316 8.18 -19.31 20.49
CA ALA A 316 7.05 -19.75 21.30
C ALA A 316 7.51 -21.03 22.04
N ASN A 317 8.29 -20.82 23.09
CA ASN A 317 8.47 -21.72 24.22
C ASN A 317 8.42 -20.86 25.47
#